data_AF-A0A4S0V5C7-F1
#
_entry.id   AF-A0A4S0V5C7-F1
#
_cell.length_a   1.000
_cell.length_b   1.000
_cell.length_c   1.000
_cell.angle_alpha   90.00
_cell.angle_beta   90.00
_cell.angle_gamma   90.00
#
_symmetry.space_group_name_H-M   'P 1'
#
loop_
_entity.id
_entity.type
_entity.pdbx_description
1 polymer ?
#
loop_
_entity_poly.entity_id
_entity_poly.type
_entity_poly.pdbx_seq_one_letter_code
_entity_poly.pdbx_strand_id
1 'polypeptide(L)'
;MRRYLARRARARSRATFIGVTGSSGKSTTTSLLGNIQASRGSVHTQALFNTMRALVRTLYKRMKRAGNVDYVVFEAGAFGVDSIRPMAQISAV
;
A
#
# COMPACT_ATOMS: atom_id res chain seq x y z
N MET A 1 -2.54 -7.57 17.38
CA MET A 1 -3.92 -7.25 16.92
C MET A 1 -4.01 -6.56 15.55
N ARG A 2 -3.42 -5.37 15.33
CA ARG A 2 -3.61 -4.59 14.07
C ARG A 2 -3.06 -5.24 12.78
N ARG A 3 -1.90 -5.93 12.83
CA ARG A 3 -1.34 -6.65 11.67
C ARG A 3 -2.21 -7.80 11.18
N TYR A 4 -2.83 -8.53 12.11
CA TYR A 4 -3.80 -9.60 11.77
C TYR A 4 -5.02 -9.05 11.04
N LEU A 5 -5.58 -7.92 11.51
CA LEU A 5 -6.68 -7.24 10.83
C LEU A 5 -6.29 -6.77 9.43
N ALA A 6 -5.07 -6.25 9.26
CA ALA A 6 -4.55 -5.85 7.96
C ALA A 6 -4.40 -7.04 7.00
N ARG A 7 -3.87 -8.19 7.46
CA ARG A 7 -3.82 -9.42 6.65
C ARG A 7 -5.21 -9.90 6.23
N ARG A 8 -6.17 -9.93 7.16
CA ARG A 8 -7.56 -10.28 6.85
C ARG A 8 -8.19 -9.33 5.84
N ALA A 9 -7.93 -8.04 5.97
CA ALA A 9 -8.40 -7.04 5.01
C ALA A 9 -7.74 -7.24 3.64
N ARG A 10 -6.43 -7.52 3.59
CA ARG A 10 -5.71 -7.81 2.35
C ARG A 10 -6.25 -9.06 1.64
N ALA A 11 -6.46 -10.14 2.38
CA ALA A 11 -6.96 -11.42 1.85
C ALA A 11 -8.37 -11.31 1.26
N ARG A 12 -9.18 -10.34 1.72
CA ARG A 12 -10.52 -10.05 1.20
C ARG A 12 -10.51 -9.05 0.05
N SER A 13 -9.40 -8.33 -0.13
CA SER A 13 -9.29 -7.29 -1.14
C SER A 13 -8.88 -7.88 -2.48
N ARG A 14 -9.62 -7.50 -3.53
CA ARG A 14 -9.26 -7.76 -4.93
C ARG A 14 -8.36 -6.68 -5.54
N ALA A 15 -7.98 -5.68 -4.76
CA ALA A 15 -7.16 -4.58 -5.25
C ALA A 15 -5.78 -5.08 -5.72
N THR A 16 -5.27 -4.47 -6.78
CA THR A 16 -3.88 -4.60 -7.18
C THR A 16 -3.01 -3.70 -6.30
N PHE A 17 -2.06 -4.30 -5.57
CA PHE A 17 -1.13 -3.58 -4.70
C PHE A 17 0.17 -3.31 -5.44
N ILE A 18 0.57 -2.03 -5.51
CA ILE A 18 1.77 -1.56 -6.17
C ILE A 18 2.65 -0.88 -5.12
N GLY A 19 3.73 -1.54 -4.73
CA GLY A 19 4.72 -1.01 -3.78
C GLY A 19 5.86 -0.30 -4.50
N VAL A 20 6.18 0.93 -4.10
CA VAL A 20 7.26 1.74 -4.68
C VAL A 20 8.38 1.91 -3.66
N THR A 21 9.60 1.51 -4.00
CA THR A 21 10.79 1.69 -3.15
C THR A 21 11.97 2.27 -3.94
N GLY A 22 13.03 2.65 -3.23
CA GLY A 22 14.23 3.26 -3.80
C GLY A 22 14.84 4.33 -2.89
N SER A 23 16.06 4.78 -3.21
CA SER A 23 16.72 5.85 -2.46
C SER A 23 16.03 7.20 -2.67
N SER A 24 15.61 7.51 -3.90
CA SER A 24 14.97 8.76 -4.31
C SER A 24 13.69 8.51 -5.14
N GLY A 25 12.92 9.57 -5.41
CA GLY A 25 11.77 9.54 -6.35
C GLY A 25 10.50 8.84 -5.88
N LYS A 26 10.54 8.05 -4.80
CA LYS A 26 9.42 7.18 -4.37
C LYS A 26 8.07 7.90 -4.25
N SER A 27 8.03 9.07 -3.61
CA SER A 27 6.78 9.80 -3.37
C SER A 27 6.20 10.35 -4.68
N THR A 28 7.06 10.91 -5.54
CA THR A 28 6.68 11.37 -6.89
C THR A 28 6.16 10.21 -7.73
N THR A 29 6.89 9.09 -7.79
CA THR A 29 6.48 7.88 -8.52
C THR A 29 5.16 7.32 -7.98
N THR A 30 4.97 7.29 -6.66
CA THR A 30 3.72 6.84 -6.03
C THR A 30 2.54 7.71 -6.44
N SER A 31 2.72 9.03 -6.43
CA SER A 31 1.68 9.98 -6.85
C SER A 31 1.35 9.87 -8.35
N LEU A 32 2.37 9.79 -9.21
CA LEU A 32 2.20 9.66 -10.66
C LEU A 32 1.50 8.35 -11.03
N LEU A 33 1.96 7.22 -10.48
CA LEU A 33 1.32 5.92 -10.71
C LEU A 33 -0.13 5.93 -10.21
N GLY A 34 -0.38 6.52 -9.04
CA GLY A 34 -1.74 6.67 -8.52
C GLY A 34 -2.65 7.45 -9.47
N ASN A 35 -2.15 8.55 -10.05
CA ASN A 35 -2.90 9.36 -11.01
C ASN A 35 -3.16 8.59 -12.33
N ILE A 36 -2.15 7.91 -12.87
CA ILE A 36 -2.30 7.08 -14.07
C ILE A 36 -3.35 6.00 -13.86
N GLN A 37 -3.33 5.31 -12.72
CA GLN A 37 -4.30 4.25 -12.43
C GLN A 37 -5.72 4.77 -12.18
N ALA A 38 -5.88 6.03 -11.78
CA ALA A 38 -7.20 6.65 -11.59
C ALA A 38 -7.99 6.75 -12.89
N SER A 39 -7.32 6.71 -14.05
CA SER A 39 -8.00 6.60 -15.36
C SER A 39 -8.65 5.23 -15.61
N ARG A 40 -8.28 4.20 -14.83
CA ARG A 40 -8.72 2.81 -15.02
C ARG A 40 -9.63 2.27 -13.91
N GLY A 41 -9.71 2.97 -12.78
CA GLY A 41 -10.49 2.51 -11.64
C GLY A 41 -10.22 3.30 -10.38
N SER A 42 -10.84 2.86 -9.29
CA SER A 42 -10.69 3.48 -7.97
C SER A 42 -9.30 3.21 -7.39
N VAL A 43 -8.62 4.26 -6.93
CA VAL A 43 -7.24 4.18 -6.42
C VAL A 43 -7.14 4.69 -5.00
N HIS A 44 -6.35 3.99 -4.18
CA HIS A 44 -5.80 4.53 -2.94
C HIS A 44 -4.30 4.78 -3.08
N THR A 45 -3.92 6.06 -3.08
CA THR A 45 -2.51 6.49 -3.15
C THR A 45 -1.99 6.85 -1.76
N GLN A 46 -0.80 6.35 -1.42
CA GLN A 46 -0.12 6.61 -0.16
C GLN A 46 1.33 7.06 -0.41
N ALA A 47 1.50 8.31 -0.82
CA ALA A 47 2.80 8.97 -0.95
C ALA A 47 3.23 9.60 0.40
N LEU A 48 4.54 9.74 0.64
CA LEU A 48 5.16 10.33 1.84
C LEU A 48 4.95 9.54 3.15
N PHE A 49 4.09 8.52 3.15
CA PHE A 49 3.86 7.64 4.28
C PHE A 49 4.40 6.25 3.98
N ASN A 50 5.68 6.02 4.23
CA ASN A 50 6.39 4.85 3.71
C ASN A 50 6.65 3.72 4.73
N THR A 51 6.04 3.82 5.91
CA THR A 51 6.30 2.89 7.01
C THR A 51 5.31 1.73 7.03
N MET A 52 5.73 0.60 7.62
CA MET A 52 4.88 -0.55 7.92
C MET A 52 3.63 -0.15 8.69
N ARG A 53 3.77 0.80 9.64
CA ARG A 53 2.64 1.31 10.44
C ARG A 53 1.61 2.02 9.56
N ALA A 54 2.07 2.80 8.57
CA ALA A 54 1.19 3.48 7.63
C ALA A 54 0.48 2.47 6.70
N LEU A 55 1.20 1.49 6.14
CA LEU A 55 0.62 0.43 5.31
C LEU A 55 -0.44 -0.39 6.07
N VAL A 56 -0.14 -0.82 7.30
CA VAL A 56 -1.10 -1.53 8.15
C VAL A 56 -2.33 -0.66 8.38
N ARG A 57 -2.16 0.65 8.62
CA ARG A 57 -3.27 1.59 8.83
C ARG A 57 -4.18 1.68 7.61
N THR A 58 -3.60 1.75 6.43
CA THR A 58 -4.33 1.72 5.16
C THR A 58 -5.12 0.43 5.01
N LEU A 59 -4.46 -0.72 5.20
CA LEU A 59 -5.11 -2.02 5.12
C LEU A 59 -6.28 -2.17 6.12
N TYR A 60 -6.08 -1.86 7.41
CA TYR A 60 -7.14 -2.09 8.40
C TYR A 60 -8.23 -1.01 8.41
N LYS A 61 -7.92 0.26 8.14
CA LYS A 61 -8.92 1.35 8.18
C LYS A 61 -9.62 1.54 6.84
N ARG A 62 -8.84 1.61 5.75
CA ARG A 62 -9.34 2.03 4.44
C ARG A 62 -10.09 0.89 3.79
N MET A 63 -9.47 -0.29 3.67
CA MET A 63 -10.12 -1.45 3.04
C MET A 63 -11.34 -1.94 3.83
N LYS A 64 -11.40 -1.70 5.14
CA LYS A 64 -12.58 -2.06 5.96
C LYS A 64 -13.74 -1.07 5.79
N ARG A 65 -13.49 0.20 5.48
CA ARG A 65 -14.51 1.27 5.47
C ARG A 65 -14.89 1.77 4.08
N ALA A 66 -13.96 1.80 3.14
CA ALA A 66 -14.09 2.48 1.86
C ALA A 66 -14.55 1.55 0.71
N GLY A 67 -14.86 0.28 0.99
CA GLY A 67 -15.18 -0.71 -0.04
C GLY A 67 -13.94 -1.26 -0.75
N ASN A 68 -14.17 -1.98 -1.87
CA ASN A 68 -13.11 -2.45 -2.75
C ASN A 68 -12.59 -1.26 -3.57
N VAL A 69 -11.31 -0.92 -3.43
CA VAL A 69 -10.61 -0.15 -4.46
C VAL A 69 -9.97 -1.10 -5.46
N ASP A 70 -9.79 -0.65 -6.70
CA ASP A 70 -9.17 -1.46 -7.76
C ASP A 70 -7.65 -1.46 -7.61
N TYR A 71 -7.08 -0.35 -7.13
CA TYR A 71 -5.63 -0.19 -6.97
C TYR A 71 -5.25 0.41 -5.62
N VAL A 72 -4.15 -0.07 -5.07
CA VAL A 72 -3.46 0.52 -3.91
C VAL A 72 -2.02 0.79 -4.32
N VAL A 73 -1.63 2.06 -4.43
CA VAL A 73 -0.27 2.47 -4.74
C VAL A 73 0.36 3.05 -3.47
N PHE A 74 1.43 2.44 -2.97
CA PHE A 74 2.03 2.84 -1.70
C PHE A 74 3.54 2.93 -1.76
N GLU A 75 4.05 3.90 -1.02
CA GLU A 75 5.48 4.04 -0.77
C GLU A 75 5.97 3.00 0.26
N ALA A 76 7.07 2.32 -0.03
CA ALA A 76 7.74 1.36 0.86
C ALA A 76 9.16 1.85 1.18
N GLY A 77 9.34 2.33 2.41
CA GLY A 77 10.60 2.88 2.90
C GLY A 77 11.54 1.78 3.40
N ALA A 78 12.77 1.79 2.91
CA ALA A 78 13.84 0.98 3.48
C ALA A 78 14.55 1.77 4.60
N PHE A 79 14.66 1.21 5.79
CA PHE A 79 15.38 1.82 6.93
C PHE A 79 16.37 0.87 7.60
N GLY A 80 16.51 -0.34 7.07
CA GLY A 80 17.43 -1.37 7.52
C GLY A 80 17.25 -2.63 6.67
N VAL A 81 18.14 -3.60 6.85
CA VAL A 81 18.00 -4.91 6.21
C VAL A 81 16.63 -5.50 6.54
N ASP A 82 15.99 -6.10 5.52
CA ASP A 82 14.66 -6.71 5.61
C ASP A 82 13.47 -5.79 5.96
N SER A 83 13.62 -4.46 6.03
CA SER A 83 12.48 -3.59 6.38
C SER A 83 11.34 -3.61 5.34
N ILE A 84 11.66 -3.92 4.08
CA ILE A 84 10.68 -4.04 2.98
C ILE A 84 9.99 -5.41 2.97
N ARG A 85 10.71 -6.50 3.30
CA ARG A 85 10.20 -7.88 3.28
C ARG A 85 8.81 -8.02 3.94
N PRO A 86 8.57 -7.55 5.18
CA PRO A 86 7.27 -7.73 5.79
C PRO A 86 6.19 -6.85 5.14
N MET A 87 6.55 -5.72 4.51
CA MET A 87 5.61 -4.89 3.74
C MET A 87 5.17 -5.64 2.49
N ALA A 88 6.10 -6.25 1.77
CA ALA A 88 5.81 -7.09 0.62
C ALA A 88 4.91 -8.29 1.01
N GLN A 89 5.24 -8.97 2.11
CA GLN A 89 4.46 -10.12 2.59
C GLN A 89 3.02 -9.77 3.01
N ILE A 90 2.78 -8.56 3.54
CA ILE A 90 1.42 -8.14 3.90
C ILE A 90 0.64 -7.58 2.72
N SER A 91 1.30 -7.22 1.62
CA SER A 91 0.67 -6.70 0.40
C SER A 91 0.53 -7.74 -0.72
N ALA A 92 1.32 -8.82 -0.70
CA ALA A 92 1.14 -9.97 -1.58
C ALA A 92 -0.10 -10.79 -1.15
N VAL A 93 -0.69 -11.51 -2.10
CA VAL A 93 -1.71 -12.54 -1.85
C VAL A 93 -1.03 -13.89 -1.84
#